data_AF-A0A1D8P8D6-F1
#
_entry.id   AF-A0A1D8P8D6-F1
#
_cell.length_a   1.000
_cell.length_b   1.000
_cell.length_c   1.000
_cell.angle_alpha   90.00
_cell.angle_beta   90.00
_cell.angle_gamma   90.00
#
_symmetry.space_group_name_H-M   'P 1'
#
loop_
_entity.id
_entity.type
_entity.pdbx_description
1 polymer ?
#
loop_
_entity_poly.entity_id
_entity_poly.type
_entity_poly.pdbx_seq_one_letter_code
_entity_poly.pdbx_strand_id
1 'polypeptide(L)'
;MLPEEVKALGQIELKESEIYSAEKSKFAQKKMELVYGIGDEKTDELVALGKEKLSDRIAKRLLKENSGIVNKCPNCERLARTPKAKQCRFCGHKWFEKNKADE
;
A
#
# COMPACT_ATOMS: atom_id res chain seq x y z
N MET A 1 -2.64 6.15 0.59
CA MET A 1 -3.41 5.45 1.64
C MET A 1 -4.12 6.50 2.47
N LEU A 2 -5.30 6.16 2.99
CA LEU A 2 -6.06 7.04 3.87
C LEU A 2 -5.38 7.08 5.26
N PRO A 3 -5.51 8.17 6.04
CA PRO A 3 -4.87 8.28 7.35
C PRO A 3 -5.17 7.12 8.30
N GLU A 4 -6.43 6.69 8.37
CA GLU A 4 -6.91 5.57 9.18
C GLU A 4 -6.32 4.22 8.75
N GLU A 5 -6.09 4.00 7.45
CA GLU A 5 -5.45 2.79 6.94
C GLU A 5 -3.98 2.69 7.39
N VAL A 6 -3.27 3.83 7.39
CA VAL A 6 -1.87 3.89 7.84
C VAL A 6 -1.78 3.61 9.34
N LYS A 7 -2.67 4.23 10.13
CA LYS A 7 -2.75 4.02 11.57
C LYS A 7 -3.06 2.56 11.91
N ALA A 8 -4.07 1.98 11.27
CA ALA A 8 -4.48 0.60 11.48
C ALA A 8 -3.36 -0.40 11.16
N LEU A 9 -2.65 -0.23 10.04
CA LEU A 9 -1.50 -1.07 9.69
C LEU A 9 -0.40 -0.97 10.75
N GLY A 10 -0.09 0.23 11.22
CA GLY A 10 0.88 0.43 12.29
C GLY A 10 0.45 -0.20 13.61
N GLN A 11 -0.84 -0.09 13.97
CA GLN A 11 -1.40 -0.67 15.18
C GLN A 11 -1.29 -2.20 15.20
N ILE A 12 -1.55 -2.85 14.06
CA ILE A 12 -1.44 -4.32 13.95
C ILE A 12 0.00 -4.80 14.18
N GLU A 13 1.01 -3.96 13.91
CA GLU A 13 2.43 -4.31 14.09
C GLU A 13 3.02 -3.90 15.44
N LEU A 14 2.20 -3.36 16.35
CA LEU A 14 2.63 -2.97 17.68
C LEU A 14 3.19 -4.13 18.47
N LYS A 15 4.34 -3.91 19.10
CA LYS A 15 4.93 -4.87 20.03
C LYS A 15 4.33 -4.69 21.42
N GLU A 16 4.25 -5.79 22.17
CA GLU A 16 3.83 -5.77 23.58
C GLU A 16 4.62 -4.76 24.43
N SER A 17 5.92 -4.59 24.15
CA SER A 17 6.76 -3.60 24.84
C SER A 17 6.31 -2.15 24.62
N GLU A 18 5.76 -1.84 23.44
CA GLU A 18 5.24 -0.50 23.13
C GLU A 18 3.91 -0.25 23.85
N ILE A 19 3.06 -1.27 23.91
CA ILE A 19 1.81 -1.24 24.68
C ILE A 19 2.11 -1.04 26.16
N TYR A 20 3.05 -1.81 26.73
CA TYR A 20 3.48 -1.67 28.11
C TYR A 20 4.03 -0.26 28.43
N SER A 21 4.82 0.32 27.52
CA SER A 21 5.34 1.68 27.69
C SER A 21 4.22 2.73 27.68
N ALA A 22 3.19 2.54 26.84
CA ALA A 22 2.03 3.41 26.78
C ALA A 22 1.29 3.46 28.12
N GLU A 23 1.12 2.34 28.80
CA GLU A 23 0.43 2.30 30.11
C GLU A 23 1.14 3.11 31.20
N LYS A 24 2.46 3.33 31.08
CA LYS A 24 3.29 3.96 32.11
C LYS A 24 3.42 5.47 32.00
N SER A 25 3.02 6.10 30.89
CA SER A 25 3.21 7.54 30.69
C SER A 25 2.11 8.15 29.83
N LYS A 26 1.56 9.29 30.29
CA LYS A 26 0.60 10.09 29.52
C LYS A 26 1.13 10.52 28.15
N PHE A 27 2.44 10.77 28.05
CA PHE A 27 3.06 11.11 26.76
C PHE A 27 3.00 9.93 25.79
N ALA A 28 3.30 8.72 26.29
CA ALA A 28 3.23 7.52 25.49
C ALA A 28 1.78 7.18 25.11
N GLN A 29 0.80 7.35 26.01
CA GLN A 29 -0.63 7.26 25.69
C GLN A 29 -1.03 8.21 24.56
N LYS A 30 -0.60 9.49 24.64
CA LYS A 30 -0.91 10.47 23.60
C LYS A 30 -0.29 10.10 22.26
N LYS A 31 0.91 9.54 22.25
CA LYS A 31 1.53 9.00 21.04
C LYS A 31 0.69 7.86 20.45
N MET A 32 0.15 6.97 21.29
CA MET A 32 -0.68 5.86 20.84
C MET A 32 -1.93 6.33 20.09
N GLU A 33 -2.65 7.29 20.65
CA GLU A 33 -3.83 7.91 20.02
C GLU A 33 -3.46 8.56 18.67
N LEU A 34 -2.37 9.35 18.64
CA LEU A 34 -2.01 10.13 17.46
C LEU A 34 -1.45 9.29 16.30
N VAL A 35 -0.54 8.36 16.62
CA VAL A 35 0.23 7.59 15.62
C VAL A 35 -0.49 6.32 15.21
N TYR A 36 -1.14 5.64 16.16
CA TYR A 36 -1.76 4.34 15.92
C TYR A 36 -3.29 4.42 15.93
N GLY A 37 -3.89 5.58 16.25
CA GLY A 37 -5.34 5.74 16.19
C GLY A 37 -6.09 4.98 17.28
N ILE A 38 -5.45 4.65 18.40
CA ILE A 38 -6.11 3.99 19.53
C ILE A 38 -7.31 4.82 19.99
N GLY A 39 -8.50 4.21 19.99
CA GLY A 39 -9.76 4.85 20.36
C GLY A 39 -10.50 5.56 19.21
N ASP A 40 -10.00 5.46 17.98
CA ASP A 40 -10.73 5.89 16.77
C ASP A 40 -11.50 4.71 16.16
N GLU A 41 -12.84 4.82 16.15
CA GLU A 41 -13.74 3.75 15.70
C GLU A 41 -13.41 3.24 14.30
N LYS A 42 -13.08 4.14 13.36
CA LYS A 42 -12.72 3.77 11.99
C LYS A 42 -11.42 2.99 11.92
N THR A 43 -10.43 3.37 12.71
CA THR A 43 -9.16 2.66 12.80
C THR A 43 -9.37 1.27 13.40
N ASP A 44 -10.17 1.16 14.46
CA ASP A 44 -10.47 -0.11 15.13
C ASP A 44 -11.21 -1.11 14.21
N GLU A 45 -12.17 -0.63 13.41
CA GLU A 45 -12.83 -1.45 12.38
C GLU A 45 -11.83 -2.02 11.37
N LEU A 46 -10.84 -1.22 10.95
CA LEU A 46 -9.81 -1.65 10.01
C LEU A 46 -8.82 -2.62 10.64
N VAL A 47 -8.47 -2.42 11.91
CA VAL A 47 -7.61 -3.33 12.68
C VAL A 47 -8.27 -4.70 12.82
N ALA A 48 -9.57 -4.74 13.08
CA ALA A 48 -10.35 -5.97 13.23
C ALA A 48 -10.35 -6.85 11.96
N LEU A 49 -10.11 -6.29 10.78
CA LEU A 49 -9.96 -7.06 9.53
C LEU A 49 -8.68 -7.90 9.50
N GLY A 50 -7.66 -7.50 10.25
CA GLY A 50 -6.32 -8.09 10.21
C GLY A 50 -5.49 -7.63 9.00
N LYS A 51 -4.16 -7.80 9.12
CA LYS A 51 -3.16 -7.24 8.20
C LYS A 51 -3.39 -7.62 6.74
N GLU A 52 -3.63 -8.89 6.46
CA GLU A 52 -3.73 -9.41 5.09
C GLU A 52 -4.96 -8.84 4.38
N LYS A 53 -6.14 -8.96 5.00
CA LYS A 53 -7.40 -8.46 4.43
C LYS A 53 -7.40 -6.94 4.29
N LEU A 54 -6.85 -6.23 5.27
CA LEU A 54 -6.68 -4.78 5.19
C LEU A 54 -5.77 -4.40 4.01
N SER A 55 -4.62 -5.07 3.89
CA SER A 55 -3.67 -4.83 2.79
C SER A 55 -4.29 -5.08 1.41
N ASP A 56 -5.04 -6.17 1.25
CA ASP A 56 -5.74 -6.48 0.00
C ASP A 56 -6.84 -5.46 -0.32
N ARG A 57 -7.62 -5.03 0.69
CA ARG A 57 -8.63 -3.97 0.53
C ARG A 57 -8.00 -2.66 0.07
N ILE A 58 -6.90 -2.25 0.69
CA ILE A 58 -6.15 -1.04 0.32
C ILE A 58 -5.62 -1.17 -1.11
N ALA A 59 -4.99 -2.30 -1.45
CA ALA A 59 -4.43 -2.53 -2.78
C ALA A 59 -5.51 -2.45 -3.87
N LYS A 60 -6.65 -3.10 -3.68
CA LYS A 60 -7.79 -3.06 -4.61
C LYS A 60 -8.31 -1.63 -4.81
N ARG A 61 -8.47 -0.88 -3.72
CA ARG A 61 -8.90 0.52 -3.77
C ARG A 61 -7.91 1.38 -4.55
N LEU A 62 -6.62 1.30 -4.23
CA LEU A 62 -5.57 2.08 -4.90
C LEU A 62 -5.47 1.73 -6.39
N LEU A 63 -5.58 0.45 -6.75
CA LEU A 63 -5.59 0.01 -8.16
C LEU A 63 -6.78 0.57 -8.93
N LYS A 64 -7.96 0.64 -8.30
CA LYS A 64 -9.17 1.20 -8.90
C LYS A 64 -9.06 2.72 -9.09
N GLU A 65 -8.55 3.43 -8.07
CA GLU A 65 -8.38 4.89 -8.10
C GLU A 65 -7.27 5.33 -9.07
N ASN A 66 -6.28 4.48 -9.32
CA ASN A 66 -5.10 4.78 -10.12
C ASN A 66 -4.98 3.90 -11.37
N SER A 67 -6.13 3.56 -11.98
CA SER A 67 -6.17 2.74 -13.20
C SER A 67 -5.33 3.39 -14.30
N GLY A 68 -4.25 2.73 -14.74
CA GLY A 68 -3.34 3.23 -15.78
C GLY A 68 -1.91 3.53 -15.31
N ILE A 69 -1.65 3.62 -13.99
CA ILE A 69 -0.27 3.77 -13.47
C ILE A 69 0.51 2.45 -13.55
N VAL A 70 -0.22 1.33 -13.54
CA VAL A 70 0.37 -0.02 -13.55
C VAL A 70 0.86 -0.36 -14.95
N ASN A 71 2.17 -0.36 -15.14
CA ASN A 71 2.81 -0.74 -16.40
C ASN A 71 2.69 -2.26 -16.64
N LYS A 72 1.67 -2.66 -17.39
CA LYS A 72 1.47 -4.04 -17.86
C LYS A 72 1.99 -4.19 -19.29
N CYS A 73 2.52 -5.37 -19.62
CA CYS A 73 2.89 -5.68 -21.00
C CYS A 73 1.63 -5.68 -21.89
N PRO A 74 1.61 -4.96 -23.03
CA PRO A 74 0.44 -4.94 -23.91
C PRO A 74 0.21 -6.27 -24.65
N ASN A 75 1.20 -7.17 -24.67
CA ASN A 75 1.09 -8.47 -25.33
C ASN A 75 0.66 -9.61 -24.39
N CYS A 76 1.08 -9.61 -23.13
CA CYS A 76 0.79 -10.71 -22.19
C CYS A 76 0.21 -10.28 -20.84
N GLU A 77 -0.07 -8.98 -20.68
CA GLU A 77 -0.70 -8.35 -19.52
C GLU A 77 0.01 -8.49 -18.17
N ARG A 78 1.18 -9.13 -18.13
CA ARG A 78 1.99 -9.25 -16.92
C ARG A 78 2.63 -7.91 -16.52
N LEU A 79 2.75 -7.70 -15.20
CA LEU A 79 3.34 -6.51 -14.60
C LEU A 79 4.83 -6.37 -14.96
N ALA A 80 5.22 -5.20 -15.47
CA ALA A 80 6.63 -4.89 -15.71
C ALA A 80 7.38 -4.62 -14.38
N ARG A 81 8.70 -4.86 -14.37
CA ARG A 81 9.52 -4.68 -13.14
C ARG A 81 9.56 -3.23 -12.65
N THR A 82 9.44 -2.28 -13.56
CA THR A 82 9.42 -0.85 -13.23
C THR A 82 8.30 -0.15 -13.99
N PRO A 83 7.75 0.96 -13.47
CA PRO A 83 6.71 1.71 -14.17
C PRO A 83 7.12 2.26 -15.54
N LYS A 84 8.44 2.39 -15.80
CA LYS A 84 8.99 2.95 -17.05
C LYS A 84 9.55 1.91 -18.00
N ALA A 85 9.58 0.62 -17.63
CA ALA A 85 10.13 -0.42 -18.48
C ALA A 85 9.30 -0.57 -19.77
N LYS A 86 9.96 -0.48 -20.93
CA LYS A 86 9.33 -0.68 -22.23
C LYS A 86 9.65 -2.05 -22.86
N GLN A 87 10.02 -3.02 -22.04
CA GLN A 87 10.32 -4.39 -22.43
C GLN A 87 9.82 -5.39 -21.38
N CYS A 88 9.13 -6.43 -21.83
CA CYS A 88 8.59 -7.48 -20.96
C CYS A 88 9.64 -8.56 -20.72
N ARG A 89 9.91 -8.86 -19.43
CA ARG A 89 10.83 -9.94 -19.06
C ARG A 89 10.22 -11.34 -19.25
N PHE A 90 8.90 -11.44 -19.34
CA PHE A 90 8.18 -12.71 -19.45
C PHE A 90 8.02 -13.19 -20.90
N CYS A 91 7.59 -12.31 -21.82
CA CYS A 91 7.38 -12.67 -23.23
C CYS A 91 8.37 -12.00 -24.20
N GLY A 92 9.26 -11.15 -23.71
CA GLY A 92 10.26 -10.46 -24.55
C GLY A 92 9.73 -9.30 -25.39
N HIS A 93 8.41 -9.07 -25.44
CA HIS A 93 7.80 -7.97 -26.20
C HIS A 93 8.38 -6.61 -25.79
N LYS A 94 8.57 -5.73 -26.78
CA LYS A 94 9.19 -4.40 -26.65
C LYS A 94 8.20 -3.37 -27.19
N TRP A 95 7.91 -2.34 -26.40
CA TRP A 95 6.98 -1.25 -26.73
C TRP A 95 7.62 0.13 -26.53
N PHE A 96 8.92 0.21 -26.75
CA PHE A 96 9.57 1.49 -26.99
C PHE A 96 9.26 1.92 -28.43
N GLU A 97 8.91 3.20 -28.61
CA GLU A 97 8.61 3.77 -29.93
C GLU A 97 9.75 3.47 -30.90
N LYS A 98 9.41 2.92 -32.07
CA LYS A 98 10.25 3.01 -33.26
C LYS A 98 9.86 4.28 -34.01
N ASN A 99 10.32 5.44 -33.56
CA ASN A 99 10.27 6.64 -34.42
C ASN A 99 11.47 6.57 -35.37
N LYS A 100 11.34 5.85 -36.48
CA LYS A 100 12.16 6.02 -37.70
C LYS A 100 11.45 5.41 -38.91
N ALA A 101 10.71 6.27 -39.59
CA ALA A 101 10.36 6.29 -41.01
C ALA A 101 9.51 7.57 -41.10
N ASP A 102 10.05 8.69 -41.58
CA ASP A 102 10.27 8.92 -43.00
C ASP A 102 11.70 9.43 -43.30
N GLU A 103 12.42 8.64 -44.09
CA GLU A 103 13.57 9.03 -44.92
C GLU A 103 13.05 9.28 -46.34
#